data_AF-A0A968KMI5-F1
#
_entry.id   AF-A0A968KMI5-F1
#
_cell.length_a   1.000
_cell.length_b   1.000
_cell.length_c   1.000
_cell.angle_alpha   90.00
_cell.angle_beta   90.00
_cell.angle_gamma   90.00
#
_symmetry.space_group_name_H-M   'P 1'
#
loop_
_entity.id
_entity.type
_entity.pdbx_description
1 polymer ?
#
loop_
_entity_poly.entity_id
_entity_poly.type
_entity_poly.pdbx_seq_one_letter_code
_entity_poly.pdbx_strand_id
1 'polypeptide(L)'
;MNDERSENNIEQDIAEEEASAKALAFLFGDTIVEQARILDIADLNMTDQMTAEIGAGIKQLKQLRESPVQQRQWLEKQEPGLQLLLCLWIMDMGLLEKIIK
;
A
#
# COMPACT_ATOMS: atom_id res chain seq x y z
N MET A 1 -3.90 -10.23 -37.46
CA MET A 1 -2.94 -9.49 -36.62
C MET A 1 -3.73 -8.68 -35.61
N ASN A 2 -4.13 -9.29 -34.48
CA ASN A 2 -4.75 -8.61 -33.35
C ASN A 2 -4.55 -9.35 -32.00
N ASP A 3 -3.92 -10.53 -31.98
CA ASP A 3 -3.64 -11.27 -30.74
C ASP A 3 -2.44 -10.73 -29.93
N GLU A 4 -1.36 -10.29 -30.60
CA GLU A 4 -0.14 -9.86 -29.89
C GLU A 4 -0.36 -8.62 -29.00
N ARG A 5 -1.38 -7.79 -29.27
CA ARG A 5 -1.66 -6.58 -28.46
C ARG A 5 -2.44 -6.89 -27.18
N SER A 6 -3.14 -8.02 -27.11
CA SER A 6 -3.84 -8.46 -25.89
C SER A 6 -2.90 -9.20 -24.94
N GLU A 7 -2.01 -10.05 -25.46
CA GLU A 7 -1.03 -10.78 -24.65
C GLU A 7 -0.04 -9.81 -23.98
N ASN A 8 0.47 -8.81 -24.73
CA ASN A 8 1.37 -7.79 -24.17
C ASN A 8 0.72 -6.94 -23.06
N ASN A 9 -0.59 -6.69 -23.11
CA ASN A 9 -1.28 -5.94 -22.06
C ASN A 9 -1.42 -6.78 -20.78
N ILE A 10 -1.76 -8.07 -20.91
CA ILE A 10 -1.91 -8.96 -19.76
C ILE A 10 -0.56 -9.18 -19.06
N GLU A 11 0.52 -9.38 -19.81
CA GLU A 11 1.86 -9.53 -19.24
C GLU A 11 2.33 -8.27 -18.50
N GLN A 12 2.01 -7.10 -19.04
CA GLN A 12 2.32 -5.82 -18.40
C GLN A 12 1.51 -5.64 -17.10
N ASP A 13 0.21 -5.91 -17.13
CA ASP A 13 -0.66 -5.79 -15.96
C ASP A 13 -0.20 -6.73 -14.83
N ILE A 14 0.18 -7.98 -15.16
CA ILE A 14 0.72 -8.94 -14.19
C ILE A 14 2.04 -8.44 -13.58
N ALA A 15 2.94 -7.89 -14.40
CA ALA A 15 4.22 -7.37 -13.93
C ALA A 15 4.05 -6.16 -13.00
N GLU A 16 3.09 -5.27 -13.30
CA GLU A 16 2.76 -4.11 -12.46
C GLU A 16 2.11 -4.53 -11.13
N GLU A 17 1.25 -5.54 -11.16
CA GLU A 17 0.64 -6.12 -9.96
C GLU A 17 1.69 -6.79 -9.06
N GLU A 18 2.62 -7.57 -9.64
CA GLU A 18 3.74 -8.16 -8.89
C GLU A 18 4.66 -7.10 -8.29
N ALA A 19 4.97 -6.04 -9.03
CA ALA A 19 5.81 -4.94 -8.55
C ALA A 19 5.15 -4.23 -7.36
N SER A 20 3.84 -3.98 -7.47
CA SER A 20 3.03 -3.38 -6.40
C SER A 20 3.00 -4.26 -5.15
N ALA A 21 2.79 -5.57 -5.32
CA ALA A 21 2.81 -6.51 -4.21
C ALA A 21 4.17 -6.56 -3.50
N LYS A 22 5.28 -6.60 -4.27
CA LYS A 22 6.65 -6.59 -3.71
C LYS A 22 6.94 -5.28 -2.96
N ALA A 23 6.48 -4.15 -3.48
CA ALA A 23 6.66 -2.85 -2.84
C ALA A 23 5.89 -2.72 -1.52
N LEU A 24 4.63 -3.19 -1.49
CA LEU A 24 3.84 -3.25 -0.26
C LEU A 24 4.48 -4.19 0.77
N ALA A 25 4.90 -5.39 0.36
CA ALA A 25 5.57 -6.34 1.24
C ALA A 25 6.89 -5.79 1.79
N PHE A 26 7.64 -5.03 1.00
CA PHE A 26 8.85 -4.37 1.46
C PHE A 26 8.57 -3.34 2.57
N LEU A 27 7.52 -2.53 2.43
CA LEU A 27 7.18 -1.46 3.35
C LEU A 27 6.51 -1.95 4.64
N PHE A 28 5.54 -2.86 4.52
CA PHE A 28 4.66 -3.26 5.61
C PHE A 28 4.95 -4.67 6.14
N GLY A 29 5.71 -5.48 5.41
CA GLY A 29 5.92 -6.89 5.70
C GLY A 29 4.76 -7.77 5.23
N ASP A 30 5.08 -9.03 4.89
CA ASP A 30 4.12 -9.97 4.28
C ASP A 30 2.87 -10.18 5.15
N THR A 31 3.04 -10.29 6.47
CA THR A 31 1.93 -10.52 7.40
C THR A 31 0.89 -9.39 7.37
N ILE A 32 1.33 -8.13 7.34
CA ILE A 32 0.41 -6.99 7.32
C ILE A 32 -0.26 -6.88 5.95
N VAL A 33 0.47 -7.12 4.87
CA VAL A 33 -0.10 -7.12 3.52
C VAL A 33 -1.18 -8.20 3.39
N GLU A 34 -0.92 -9.40 3.90
CA GLU A 34 -1.92 -10.48 3.88
C GLU A 34 -3.15 -10.14 4.72
N GLN A 35 -2.97 -9.57 5.92
CA GLN A 35 -4.08 -9.09 6.72
C GLN A 35 -4.88 -7.98 6.01
N ALA A 36 -4.21 -7.06 5.33
CA ALA A 36 -4.86 -6.00 4.58
C ALA A 36 -5.64 -6.52 3.36
N ARG A 37 -5.24 -7.65 2.77
CA ARG A 37 -5.94 -8.28 1.63
C ARG A 37 -7.26 -8.93 2.02
N ILE A 38 -7.33 -9.48 3.23
CA ILE A 38 -8.52 -10.21 3.72
C ILE A 38 -9.53 -9.30 4.43
N LEU A 39 -9.15 -8.07 4.76
CA LEU A 39 -9.99 -7.09 5.44
C LEU A 39 -10.53 -6.07 4.44
N ASP A 40 -11.84 -5.82 4.49
CA ASP A 40 -12.47 -4.71 3.78
C ASP A 40 -12.48 -3.47 4.69
N ILE A 41 -12.04 -2.33 4.17
CA ILE A 41 -12.07 -1.06 4.88
C ILE A 41 -13.48 -0.63 5.24
N ALA A 42 -14.46 -1.00 4.41
CA ALA A 42 -15.87 -0.68 4.60
C ALA A 42 -16.47 -1.40 5.81
N ASP A 43 -15.89 -2.53 6.20
CA ASP A 43 -16.31 -3.31 7.37
C ASP A 43 -15.71 -2.77 8.68
N LEU A 44 -14.73 -1.85 8.59
CA LEU A 44 -14.13 -1.23 9.77
C LEU A 44 -15.00 -0.07 10.26
N ASN A 45 -15.33 -0.09 11.55
CA ASN A 45 -15.95 1.04 12.22
C ASN A 45 -14.92 2.15 12.45
N MET A 46 -14.65 2.93 11.40
CA MET A 46 -13.64 3.98 11.37
C MET A 46 -14.06 5.17 12.23
N THR A 47 -13.25 5.49 13.23
CA THR A 47 -13.41 6.72 14.00
C THR A 47 -12.74 7.90 13.30
N ASP A 48 -13.16 9.13 13.64
CA ASP A 48 -12.51 10.35 13.16
C ASP A 48 -11.02 10.39 13.51
N GLN A 49 -10.64 9.87 14.69
CA GLN A 49 -9.26 9.77 15.12
C GLN A 49 -8.46 8.84 14.20
N MET A 50 -8.96 7.63 13.92
CA MET A 50 -8.28 6.68 13.04
C MET A 50 -8.09 7.29 11.63
N THR A 51 -9.10 7.98 11.12
CA THR A 51 -9.06 8.66 9.82
C THR A 51 -8.00 9.77 9.81
N ALA A 52 -7.90 10.55 10.89
CA ALA A 52 -6.88 11.60 11.03
C ALA A 52 -5.46 11.01 11.10
N GLU A 53 -5.28 9.91 11.83
CA GLU A 53 -4.00 9.21 11.95
C GLU A 53 -3.55 8.62 10.61
N ILE A 54 -4.47 8.02 9.84
CA ILE A 54 -4.20 7.57 8.46
C ILE A 54 -3.78 8.75 7.59
N GLY A 55 -4.53 9.86 7.62
CA GLY A 55 -4.21 11.06 6.85
C GLY A 55 -2.81 11.61 7.16
N ALA A 56 -2.43 11.64 8.43
CA ALA A 56 -1.10 12.04 8.87
C ALA A 56 -0.03 11.04 8.41
N GLY A 57 -0.27 9.74 8.54
CA GLY A 57 0.66 8.69 8.10
C GLY A 57 0.90 8.70 6.59
N ILE A 58 -0.15 8.85 5.77
CA ILE A 58 -0.02 9.00 4.31
C ILE A 58 0.81 10.23 3.97
N LYS A 59 0.57 11.36 4.65
CA LYS A 59 1.38 12.58 4.44
C LYS A 59 2.85 12.33 4.76
N GLN A 60 3.14 11.63 5.85
CA GLN A 60 4.51 11.28 6.24
C GLN A 60 5.17 10.36 5.21
N LEU A 61 4.46 9.32 4.75
CA LEU A 61 4.96 8.42 3.70
C LEU A 61 5.27 9.16 2.41
N LYS A 62 4.43 10.12 1.99
CA LYS A 62 4.69 10.97 0.83
C LYS A 62 5.93 11.85 0.99
N GLN A 63 6.20 12.36 2.18
CA GLN A 63 7.42 13.14 2.46
C GLN A 63 8.68 12.28 2.35
N LEU A 64 8.56 10.98 2.67
CA LEU A 64 9.65 10.00 2.63
C LEU A 64 9.72 9.22 1.31
N ARG A 65 8.94 9.57 0.29
CA ARG A 65 8.77 8.78 -0.96
C ARG A 65 10.05 8.49 -1.74
N GLU A 66 11.10 9.29 -1.53
CA GLU A 66 12.41 9.09 -2.18
C GLU A 66 13.32 8.14 -1.40
N SER A 67 12.85 7.61 -0.26
CA SER A 67 13.61 6.71 0.59
C SER A 67 12.73 5.59 1.16
N PRO A 68 12.51 4.49 0.40
CA PRO A 68 11.74 3.34 0.86
C PRO A 68 12.24 2.76 2.19
N VAL A 69 13.55 2.79 2.42
CA VAL A 69 14.14 2.35 3.69
C VAL A 69 13.69 3.21 4.86
N GLN A 70 13.65 4.55 4.70
CA GLN A 70 13.17 5.43 5.76
C GLN A 70 11.66 5.30 5.98
N GLN A 71 10.88 5.06 4.91
CA GLN A 71 9.45 4.76 5.03
C GLN A 71 9.21 3.53 5.89
N ARG A 72 9.92 2.43 5.59
CA ARG A 72 9.85 1.20 6.38
C ARG A 72 10.27 1.42 7.83
N GLN A 73 11.41 2.07 8.07
CA GLN A 73 11.87 2.38 9.44
C GLN A 73 10.88 3.27 10.22
N TRP A 74 10.14 4.14 9.53
CA TRP A 74 9.08 4.92 10.15
C TRP A 74 7.86 4.07 10.47
N LEU A 75 7.43 3.19 9.55
CA LEU A 75 6.32 2.25 9.73
C LEU A 75 6.58 1.29 10.90
N GLU A 76 7.79 0.73 10.99
CA GLU A 76 8.20 -0.19 12.07
C GLU A 76 8.12 0.44 13.47
N LYS A 77 8.08 1.78 13.58
CA LYS A 77 7.93 2.51 14.84
C LYS A 77 6.47 2.82 15.19
N GLN A 78 5.52 2.57 14.27
CA GLN A 78 4.11 2.81 14.51
C GLN A 78 3.45 1.61 15.17
N GLU A 79 2.30 1.84 15.82
CA GLU A 79 1.49 0.75 16.34
C GLU A 79 1.02 -0.19 15.22
N PRO A 80 0.96 -1.52 15.46
CA PRO A 80 0.57 -2.48 14.43
C PRO A 80 -0.78 -2.17 13.77
N GLY A 81 -1.74 -1.64 14.55
CA GLY A 81 -3.04 -1.23 14.04
C GLY A 81 -2.93 -0.11 12.99
N LEU A 82 -2.08 0.90 13.22
CA LEU A 82 -1.89 1.98 12.25
C LEU A 82 -1.15 1.49 10.99
N GLN A 83 -0.17 0.58 11.15
CA GLN A 83 0.51 -0.02 10.00
C GLN A 83 -0.49 -0.77 9.09
N LEU A 84 -1.38 -1.56 9.69
CA LEU A 84 -2.44 -2.28 8.97
C LEU A 84 -3.40 -1.31 8.28
N LEU A 85 -3.91 -0.31 9.00
CA LEU A 85 -4.82 0.70 8.45
C LEU A 85 -4.20 1.47 7.27
N LEU A 86 -2.91 1.83 7.38
CA LEU A 86 -2.20 2.50 6.28
C LEU A 86 -2.06 1.58 5.07
N CYS A 87 -1.63 0.32 5.26
CA CYS A 87 -1.52 -0.65 4.17
C CYS A 87 -2.86 -0.82 3.44
N LEU A 88 -3.92 -1.02 4.21
CA LEU A 88 -5.27 -1.22 3.72
C LEU A 88 -5.80 0.03 2.98
N TRP A 89 -5.59 1.23 3.52
CA TRP A 89 -5.95 2.48 2.85
C TRP A 89 -5.15 2.72 1.55
N ILE A 90 -3.87 2.35 1.52
CA ILE A 90 -3.03 2.50 0.33
C ILE A 90 -3.48 1.56 -0.78
N MET A 91 -3.83 0.33 -0.43
CA MET A 91 -4.35 -0.67 -1.36
C MET A 91 -5.71 -0.23 -1.92
N ASP A 92 -6.66 0.10 -1.05
CA ASP A 92 -8.04 0.42 -1.45
C ASP A 92 -8.11 1.71 -2.31
N MET A 93 -7.31 2.71 -1.98
CA MET A 93 -7.32 4.01 -2.67
C MET A 93 -6.31 4.10 -3.83
N GLY A 94 -5.58 3.02 -4.14
CA GLY A 94 -4.56 2.99 -5.19
C GLY A 94 -3.48 4.06 -5.00
N LEU A 95 -2.97 4.22 -3.77
CA LEU A 95 -2.05 5.32 -3.43
C LEU A 95 -0.57 4.94 -3.52
N LEU A 96 -0.25 3.68 -3.85
CA LEU A 96 1.11 3.16 -3.82
C LEU A 96 2.07 3.98 -4.68
N GLU A 97 1.69 4.29 -5.91
CA GLU A 97 2.45 5.12 -6.85
C GLU A 97 2.67 6.57 -6.35
N LYS A 98 1.85 7.04 -5.41
CA LYS A 98 1.97 8.39 -4.85
C LYS A 98 2.90 8.44 -3.64
N ILE A 99 3.23 7.28 -3.07
CA ILE A 99 4.09 7.16 -1.90
C ILE A 99 5.43 6.50 -2.22
N ILE A 100 5.61 5.86 -3.38
CA ILE A 100 6.89 5.30 -3.84
C ILE A 100 7.26 5.98 -5.16
N LYS A 101 8.56 6.22 -5.38
CA LYS A 101 9.10 6.81 -6.60
C LYS A 101 9.95 5.79 -7.35
#